data_AF-A0A183J2I3-F1
#
_entry.id   AF-A0A183J2I3-F1
#
_cell.length_a   1.000
_cell.length_b   1.000
_cell.length_c   1.000
_cell.angle_alpha   90.00
_cell.angle_beta   90.00
_cell.angle_gamma   90.00
#
_symmetry.space_group_name_H-M   'P 1'
#
loop_
_entity.id
_entity.type
_entity.pdbx_description
1 polymer ?
#
loop_
_entity_poly.entity_id
_entity_poly.type
_entity_poly.pdbx_seq_one_letter_code
_entity_poly.pdbx_strand_id
1 'polypeptide(L)'
;MYTSSLLPLPLVYAASLSLYILSLVAHGARKSHPIELTISSGSIRGEFLTVDAQYFTVFKGIPYAAPPVGGQRFQVSLRPQYRT
;
A
#
# COMPACT_ATOMS: atom_id res chain seq x y z
N MET A 1 -21.32 -8.20 -50.96
CA MET A 1 -22.18 -7.32 -50.15
C MET A 1 -21.88 -7.60 -48.69
N TYR A 2 -21.06 -6.77 -48.04
CA TYR A 2 -20.75 -6.92 -46.62
C TYR A 2 -21.98 -6.45 -45.83
N THR A 3 -22.77 -7.38 -45.32
CA THR A 3 -23.80 -7.07 -44.33
C THR A 3 -23.07 -6.70 -43.05
N SER A 4 -23.08 -5.41 -42.72
CA SER A 4 -22.66 -4.88 -41.43
C SER A 4 -23.58 -5.45 -40.34
N SER A 5 -23.25 -6.64 -39.82
CA SER A 5 -24.00 -7.27 -38.74
C SER A 5 -23.74 -6.52 -37.45
N LEU A 6 -24.62 -5.58 -37.13
CA LEU A 6 -24.79 -5.07 -35.78
C LEU A 6 -24.96 -6.27 -34.85
N LEU A 7 -24.12 -6.35 -33.82
CA LEU A 7 -24.19 -7.42 -32.83
C LEU A 7 -25.62 -7.49 -32.24
N PRO A 8 -26.15 -8.69 -31.94
CA PRO A 8 -27.50 -8.83 -31.42
C PRO A 8 -27.65 -8.04 -30.10
N LEU A 9 -28.76 -7.30 -29.96
CA LEU A 9 -29.06 -6.48 -28.78
C LEU A 9 -28.74 -7.15 -27.42
N PRO A 10 -29.09 -8.42 -27.14
CA PRO A 10 -28.76 -9.05 -25.86
C PRO A 10 -27.25 -9.15 -25.60
N LEU A 11 -26.43 -9.31 -26.64
CA LEU A 11 -24.98 -9.34 -26.52
C LEU A 11 -24.42 -7.95 -26.19
N VAL A 12 -25.01 -6.89 -26.76
CA VAL A 12 -24.67 -5.50 -26.44
C VAL A 12 -25.01 -5.18 -24.98
N TYR A 13 -26.18 -5.61 -24.48
CA TYR A 13 -26.56 -5.44 -23.07
C TYR A 13 -25.69 -6.27 -22.12
N ALA A 14 -25.32 -7.49 -22.49
CA ALA A 14 -24.42 -8.31 -21.68
C ALA A 14 -23.01 -7.70 -21.59
N ALA A 15 -22.50 -7.13 -22.69
CA ALA A 15 -21.22 -6.43 -22.74
C ALA A 15 -21.24 -5.11 -21.95
N SER A 16 -22.33 -4.33 -22.04
CA SER A 16 -22.45 -3.10 -21.25
C SER A 16 -22.58 -3.38 -19.76
N LEU A 17 -23.33 -4.41 -19.37
CA LEU A 17 -23.42 -4.88 -17.98
C LEU A 17 -22.05 -5.37 -17.49
N SER A 18 -21.34 -6.19 -18.25
CA SER A 18 -20.02 -6.71 -17.83
C SER A 18 -18.99 -5.60 -17.67
N LEU A 19 -18.97 -4.60 -18.56
CA LEU A 19 -18.13 -3.41 -18.44
C LEU A 19 -18.53 -2.56 -17.23
N TYR A 20 -19.83 -2.41 -16.95
CA TYR A 20 -20.31 -1.68 -15.79
C TYR A 20 -19.90 -2.37 -14.48
N ILE A 21 -20.08 -3.69 -14.36
CA ILE A 21 -19.63 -4.48 -13.20
C ILE A 21 -18.11 -4.39 -13.03
N LEU A 22 -17.34 -4.50 -14.12
CA LEU A 22 -15.89 -4.35 -14.09
C LEU A 22 -15.48 -2.95 -13.58
N SER A 23 -16.19 -1.91 -14.00
CA SER A 23 -15.95 -0.55 -13.52
C SER A 23 -16.24 -0.42 -12.02
N LEU A 24 -17.35 -0.99 -11.52
CA LEU A 24 -17.70 -0.96 -10.10
C LEU A 24 -16.62 -1.64 -9.24
N VAL A 25 -16.14 -2.81 -9.68
CA VAL A 25 -15.06 -3.55 -9.02
C VAL A 25 -13.75 -2.74 -9.01
N ALA A 26 -13.41 -2.07 -10.12
CA ALA A 26 -12.19 -1.26 -10.21
C ALA A 26 -12.20 -0.04 -9.28
N HIS A 27 -13.35 0.62 -9.08
CA HIS A 27 -13.48 1.77 -8.18
C HIS A 27 -13.55 1.37 -6.69
N GLY A 28 -14.05 0.17 -6.38
CA GLY A 28 -14.10 -0.35 -5.01
C GLY A 28 -12.74 -0.78 -4.45
N ALA A 29 -11.75 -1.02 -5.32
CA ALA A 29 -10.41 -1.39 -4.91
C ALA A 29 -9.66 -0.18 -4.30
N ARG A 30 -9.66 -0.08 -2.97
CA ARG A 30 -8.90 0.95 -2.24
C ARG A 30 -7.39 0.73 -2.47
N LYS A 31 -6.76 1.59 -3.27
CA LYS A 31 -5.29 1.66 -3.37
C LYS A 31 -4.73 2.26 -2.09
N SER A 32 -4.29 1.42 -1.15
CA SER A 32 -3.49 1.87 -0.01
C SER A 32 -2.10 2.25 -0.53
N HIS A 33 -1.87 3.55 -0.73
CA HIS A 33 -0.53 4.03 -1.08
C HIS A 33 0.37 3.85 0.15
N PRO A 34 1.56 3.26 0.02
CA PRO A 34 2.51 3.23 1.11
C PRO A 34 2.86 4.67 1.51
N ILE A 35 2.87 4.96 2.81
CA ILE A 35 3.31 6.25 3.31
C ILE A 35 4.82 6.21 3.52
N GLU A 36 5.54 7.12 2.87
CA GLU A 36 6.99 7.30 3.06
C GLU A 36 7.25 8.56 3.87
N LEU A 37 8.16 8.45 4.84
CA LEU A 37 8.60 9.56 5.68
C LEU A 37 10.12 9.61 5.71
N THR A 38 10.69 10.77 5.43
CA THR A 38 12.15 10.98 5.53
C THR A 38 12.51 11.47 6.93
N ILE A 39 13.40 10.74 7.59
CA ILE A 39 13.99 11.10 8.89
C ILE A 39 15.51 11.21 8.74
N SER A 40 16.22 11.61 9.79
CA SER A 40 17.68 11.80 9.76
C SER A 40 18.47 10.52 9.42
N SER A 41 17.84 9.36 9.51
CA SER A 41 18.40 8.05 9.16
C SER A 41 18.15 7.60 7.72
N GLY A 42 17.30 8.31 6.98
CA GLY A 42 16.81 7.90 5.65
C GLY A 42 15.29 7.86 5.56
N SER A 43 14.79 7.29 4.46
CA SER A 43 13.34 7.12 4.23
C SER A 43 12.83 5.86 4.89
N ILE A 44 11.70 5.97 5.60
CA ILE A 44 10.98 4.86 6.22
C ILE A 44 9.59 4.71 5.61
N ARG A 45 9.14 3.46 5.47
CA ARG A 45 7.79 3.12 5.02
C ARG A 45 6.91 2.79 6.21
N GLY A 46 5.72 3.40 6.23
CA GLY A 46 4.67 3.12 7.19
C GLY A 46 3.44 2.50 6.53
N GLU A 47 2.42 2.29 7.33
CA GLU A 47 1.13 1.73 6.94
C GLU A 47 -0.03 2.56 7.50
N PHE A 48 -1.18 2.50 6.83
CA PHE A 48 -2.43 3.04 7.34
C PHE A 48 -3.20 1.93 8.06
N LEU A 49 -3.49 2.14 9.34
CA LEU A 49 -4.34 1.25 10.13
C LEU A 49 -5.66 1.95 10.46
N THR A 50 -6.75 1.18 10.43
CA THR A 50 -8.04 1.64 10.92
C THR A 50 -8.42 0.80 12.13
N VAL A 51 -8.60 1.45 13.28
CA VAL A 51 -9.01 0.83 14.55
C VAL A 51 -10.17 1.65 15.10
N ASP A 52 -11.29 1.01 15.43
CA ASP A 52 -12.49 1.67 15.95
C ASP A 52 -12.94 2.91 15.14
N ALA A 53 -12.98 2.75 13.81
CA ALA A 53 -13.29 3.80 12.84
C ALA A 53 -12.34 5.02 12.83
N GLN A 54 -11.23 4.98 13.57
CA GLN A 54 -10.17 5.98 13.54
C GLN A 54 -9.03 5.55 12.63
N TYR A 55 -8.39 6.52 11.98
CA TYR A 55 -7.29 6.30 11.06
C TYR A 55 -5.96 6.66 11.71
N PHE A 56 -5.01 5.74 11.63
CA PHE A 56 -3.66 5.88 12.17
C PHE A 56 -2.63 5.67 11.07
N THR A 57 -1.61 6.50 11.06
CA THR A 57 -0.36 6.26 10.35
C THR A 57 0.63 5.61 11.30
N VAL A 58 1.08 4.41 10.97
CA VAL A 58 1.90 3.59 11.85
C VAL A 58 3.22 3.26 11.19
N PHE A 59 4.31 3.49 11.92
CA PHE A 59 5.67 3.13 11.53
C PHE A 59 6.24 2.19 12.59
N LYS A 60 6.60 0.97 12.20
CA LYS A 60 7.06 -0.09 13.11
C LYS A 60 8.53 -0.41 12.87
N GLY A 61 9.24 -0.80 13.91
CA GLY A 61 10.61 -1.32 13.81
C GLY A 61 11.65 -0.28 13.37
N ILE A 62 11.42 1.01 13.61
CA ILE A 62 12.40 2.05 13.28
C ILE A 62 13.63 1.88 14.20
N PRO A 63 14.84 1.64 13.65
CA PRO A 63 16.04 1.51 14.47
C PRO A 63 16.42 2.88 15.07
N TYR A 64 16.49 2.94 16.39
CA TYR A 64 16.86 4.15 17.14
C TYR A 64 18.20 4.02 17.89
N ALA A 65 18.77 2.81 17.93
CA ALA A 65 20.04 2.50 18.56
C ALA A 65 20.72 1.32 17.85
N ALA A 66 22.02 1.15 18.06
CA ALA A 66 22.72 -0.07 17.65
C ALA A 66 22.18 -1.28 18.45
N PRO A 67 22.07 -2.48 17.84
CA PRO A 67 21.61 -3.68 18.56
C PRO A 67 22.50 -3.99 19.78
N PRO A 68 21.95 -4.10 21.00
CA PRO A 68 22.74 -4.27 22.24
C PRO A 68 23.17 -5.73 22.44
N VAL A 69 23.85 -6.30 21.46
CA VAL A 69 24.27 -7.70 21.41
C VAL A 69 25.79 -7.84 21.56
N GLY A 70 26.25 -9.04 21.95
CA GLY A 70 27.68 -9.32 22.12
C GLY A 70 28.33 -8.43 23.20
N GLY A 71 29.46 -7.80 22.87
CA GLY A 71 30.17 -6.88 23.76
C GLY A 71 29.39 -5.62 24.12
N GLN A 72 28.33 -5.29 23.38
CA GLN A 72 27.47 -4.13 23.67
C GLN A 72 26.42 -4.41 24.75
N ARG A 73 26.34 -5.65 25.25
CA ARG A 73 25.46 -5.99 26.37
C ARG A 73 25.87 -5.19 27.60
N PHE A 74 24.88 -4.67 28.31
CA PHE A 74 25.06 -3.90 29.55
C PHE A 74 25.87 -2.59 29.38
N GLN A 75 26.00 -2.09 28.15
CA GLN A 75 26.62 -0.80 27.85
C GLN A 75 25.56 0.28 27.55
N VAL A 76 25.99 1.54 27.55
CA VAL A 76 25.15 2.67 27.11
C VAL A 76 24.76 2.47 25.64
N SER A 77 23.50 2.77 25.30
CA SER A 77 23.00 2.65 23.93
C SER A 77 23.76 3.56 22.97
N LEU A 78 24.26 2.98 21.88
CA LEU A 78 24.92 3.70 20.80
C LEU A 78 23.90 4.13 19.74
N ARG A 79 24.23 5.17 18.97
CA ARG A 79 23.42 5.58 17.81
C ARG A 79 23.29 4.42 16.81
N PRO A 80 22.16 4.32 16.11
CA PRO A 80 21.96 3.30 15.09
C PRO A 80 22.94 3.53 13.93
N GLN A 81 23.47 2.44 13.39
CA GLN A 81 24.36 2.50 12.23
C GLN A 81 23.53 2.43 10.96
N TYR A 82 23.49 3.52 10.20
CA TYR A 82 22.84 3.56 8.90
C TYR A 82 23.86 3.14 7.85
N ARG A 83 23.53 2.11 7.06
CA ARG A 83 24.35 1.72 5.91
C ARG A 83 24.02 2.69 4.78
N THR A 84 24.95 3.60 4.48
CA THR A 84 24.90 4.50 3.31
C THR A 84 25.03 3.73 2.02
#